data_AF-A0A496N9R1-F1
#
_entry.id   AF-A0A496N9R1-F1
#
_cell.length_a   1.000
_cell.length_b   1.000
_cell.length_c   1.000
_cell.angle_alpha   90.00
_cell.angle_beta   90.00
_cell.angle_gamma   90.00
#
_symmetry.space_group_name_H-M   'P 1'
#
loop_
_entity.id
_entity.type
_entity.pdbx_description
1 polymer ?
#
loop_
_entity_poly.entity_id
_entity_poly.type
_entity_poly.pdbx_seq_one_letter_code
_entity_poly.pdbx_strand_id
1 'polypeptide(L)'
;PYASRYIGSLVADFHRNLLKGGIYIYPSATNYPNGKLRLLYEGNPIAFLAEQAGGIASDGYNRILDIQPTELHQRVPLFIGSAEMVKKAEEMMREFKED
;
A
#
# COMPACT_ATOMS: atom_id res chain seq x y z
N PRO A 1 11.60 8.68 -16.52
CA PRO A 1 10.34 8.94 -15.77
C PRO A 1 9.49 7.66 -15.75
N TYR A 2 8.76 7.38 -14.66
CA TYR A 2 7.85 6.22 -14.61
C TYR A 2 6.57 6.48 -15.41
N ALA A 3 5.97 5.43 -15.96
CA ALA A 3 4.66 5.52 -16.60
C ALA A 3 3.55 5.50 -15.54
N SER A 4 2.70 6.52 -15.51
CA SER A 4 1.54 6.56 -14.60
C SER A 4 0.40 5.68 -15.13
N ARG A 5 -0.18 4.84 -14.27
CA ARG A 5 -1.38 4.04 -14.55
C ARG A 5 -2.22 3.93 -13.27
N TYR A 6 -3.50 4.27 -13.37
CA TYR A 6 -4.45 4.18 -12.27
C TYR A 6 -5.84 3.85 -12.83
N ILE A 7 -6.27 2.59 -12.69
CA ILE A 7 -7.57 2.11 -13.18
C ILE A 7 -8.69 2.53 -12.22
N GLY A 8 -8.38 2.65 -10.93
CA GLY A 8 -9.36 2.97 -9.89
C GLY A 8 -9.98 1.73 -9.24
N SER A 9 -9.40 0.55 -9.48
CA SER A 9 -9.76 -0.71 -8.83
C SER A 9 -8.50 -1.32 -8.23
N LEU A 10 -8.47 -1.47 -6.91
CA LEU A 10 -7.33 -2.05 -6.18
C LEU A 10 -6.85 -3.35 -6.82
N VAL A 11 -7.78 -4.27 -7.10
CA VAL A 11 -7.45 -5.58 -7.67
C VAL A 11 -6.85 -5.45 -9.07
N ALA A 12 -7.44 -4.62 -9.93
CA ALA A 12 -6.95 -4.46 -11.30
C ALA A 12 -5.58 -3.77 -11.35
N ASP A 13 -5.39 -2.74 -10.52
CA ASP A 13 -4.12 -2.03 -10.43
C ASP A 13 -3.02 -2.90 -9.82
N PHE A 14 -3.33 -3.64 -8.74
CA PHE A 14 -2.40 -4.58 -8.12
C PHE A 14 -2.02 -5.71 -9.08
N HIS A 15 -3.00 -6.34 -9.75
CA HIS A 15 -2.74 -7.45 -10.67
C HIS A 15 -1.81 -7.05 -11.81
N ARG A 16 -2.01 -5.86 -12.39
CA ARG A 16 -1.10 -5.32 -13.42
C ARG A 16 0.31 -5.13 -12.86
N ASN A 17 0.44 -4.50 -11.70
CA ASN A 17 1.75 -4.24 -11.08
C ASN A 17 2.46 -5.53 -10.67
N LEU A 18 1.73 -6.57 -10.27
CA LEU A 18 2.27 -7.89 -9.99
C LEU A 18 2.93 -8.52 -11.23
N LEU A 19 2.31 -8.35 -12.41
CA LEU A 19 2.83 -8.91 -13.67
C LEU A 19 3.91 -8.06 -14.34
N LYS A 20 3.86 -6.74 -14.19
CA LYS A 20 4.73 -5.80 -14.93
C LYS A 20 5.74 -5.06 -14.06
N GLY A 21 5.69 -5.26 -12.75
CA GLY A 21 6.35 -4.39 -11.79
C GLY A 21 5.63 -3.05 -11.65
N GLY A 22 5.92 -2.37 -10.55
CA GLY A 22 5.32 -1.08 -10.22
C GLY A 22 4.90 -0.98 -8.77
N ILE A 23 4.34 0.17 -8.41
CA ILE A 23 3.81 0.45 -7.09
C ILE A 23 2.39 0.99 -7.21
N TYR A 24 1.51 0.54 -6.32
CA TYR A 24 0.21 1.13 -6.05
C TYR A 24 0.28 1.90 -4.73
N ILE A 25 -0.20 3.14 -4.74
CA ILE A 25 -0.13 4.05 -3.59
C ILE A 25 -1.53 4.60 -3.34
N TYR A 26 -2.06 4.34 -2.14
CA TYR A 26 -3.30 4.91 -1.62
C TYR A 26 -3.03 5.46 -0.22
N PRO A 27 -2.52 6.71 -0.13
CA PRO A 27 -2.07 7.27 1.14
C PRO A 27 -3.26 7.73 1.99
N SER A 28 -2.98 8.27 3.17
CA SER A 28 -3.93 9.13 3.86
C SER A 28 -4.28 10.36 3.02
N ALA A 29 -5.47 10.92 3.26
CA ALA A 29 -5.94 12.13 2.61
C ALA A 29 -6.80 12.95 3.59
N THR A 30 -7.08 14.21 3.27
CA THR A 30 -7.87 15.11 4.14
C THR A 30 -9.21 14.51 4.57
N ASN A 31 -9.93 13.85 3.65
CA ASN A 31 -11.22 13.19 3.95
C ASN A 31 -11.06 11.76 4.52
N TYR A 32 -9.84 11.22 4.49
CA TYR A 32 -9.50 9.85 4.86
C TYR A 32 -8.15 9.83 5.61
N PRO A 33 -8.07 10.42 6.82
CA PRO A 33 -6.80 10.59 7.53
C PRO A 33 -6.11 9.27 7.87
N ASN A 34 -6.89 8.20 8.04
CA ASN A 34 -6.39 6.84 8.27
C ASN A 34 -6.38 5.98 7.00
N GLY A 35 -6.32 6.61 5.82
CA GLY A 35 -6.49 5.95 4.53
C GLY A 35 -7.95 5.57 4.25
N LYS A 36 -8.19 5.05 3.05
CA LYS A 36 -9.54 4.70 2.57
C LYS A 36 -9.81 3.19 2.52
N LEU A 37 -8.78 2.40 2.25
CA LEU A 37 -8.87 0.94 2.11
C LEU A 37 -8.99 0.31 3.49
N ARG A 38 -9.61 -0.87 3.58
CA ARG A 38 -9.80 -1.57 4.85
C ARG A 38 -8.72 -2.59 5.06
N LEU A 39 -8.18 -2.61 6.28
CA LEU A 39 -7.08 -3.48 6.67
C LEU A 39 -7.45 -4.95 6.44
N LEU A 40 -8.59 -5.41 6.98
CA LEU A 40 -8.91 -6.84 7.03
C LEU A 40 -9.22 -7.47 5.67
N TYR A 41 -9.93 -6.76 4.80
CA TYR A 41 -10.51 -7.33 3.58
C TYR A 41 -10.10 -6.63 2.27
N GLU A 42 -9.22 -5.62 2.35
CA GLU A 42 -8.56 -5.04 1.17
C GLU A 42 -7.03 -5.10 1.34
N GLY A 43 -6.49 -4.56 2.44
CA GLY A 43 -5.06 -4.49 2.74
C GLY A 43 -4.40 -5.85 2.95
N ASN A 44 -4.77 -6.55 4.02
CA ASN A 44 -4.22 -7.85 4.41
C ASN A 44 -4.20 -8.90 3.30
N PRO A 45 -5.31 -9.18 2.57
CA PRO A 45 -5.29 -10.21 1.53
C PRO A 45 -4.32 -9.85 0.39
N ILE A 46 -4.29 -8.60 -0.05
CA ILE A 46 -3.42 -8.15 -1.16
C ILE A 46 -1.97 -8.02 -0.70
N ALA A 47 -1.73 -7.63 0.55
CA ALA A 47 -0.41 -7.64 1.19
C ALA A 47 0.19 -9.04 1.25
N PHE A 48 -0.60 -10.04 1.66
CA PHE A 48 -0.14 -11.43 1.68
C PHE A 48 0.27 -11.91 0.29
N LEU A 49 -0.53 -11.64 -0.75
CA LEU A 49 -0.19 -11.97 -2.13
C LEU A 49 1.09 -11.27 -2.60
N ALA A 50 1.26 -9.99 -2.28
CA ALA A 50 2.45 -9.24 -2.68
C ALA A 50 3.71 -9.81 -2.03
N GLU A 51 3.69 -10.09 -0.73
CA GLU A 51 4.84 -10.64 -0.01
C GLU A 51 5.21 -12.04 -0.51
N GLN A 52 4.21 -12.90 -0.80
CA GLN A 52 4.47 -14.21 -1.40
C GLN A 52 5.09 -14.11 -2.81
N ALA A 53 4.86 -12.99 -3.51
CA ALA A 53 5.50 -12.69 -4.78
C ALA A 53 6.85 -11.95 -4.67
N GLY A 54 7.38 -11.77 -3.45
CA GLY A 54 8.63 -11.04 -3.19
C GLY A 54 8.50 -9.51 -3.22
N GLY A 55 7.27 -8.99 -3.26
CA GLY A 55 6.95 -7.58 -3.09
C GLY A 55 6.86 -7.17 -1.61
N ILE A 56 6.53 -5.90 -1.39
CA ILE A 56 6.31 -5.33 -0.05
C ILE A 56 4.93 -4.68 -0.01
N ALA A 57 4.28 -4.74 1.15
CA ALA A 57 3.07 -3.99 1.47
C ALA A 57 3.25 -3.24 2.80
N SER A 58 3.09 -1.92 2.77
CA SER A 58 3.34 -1.01 3.88
C SER A 58 2.19 0.00 4.03
N ASP A 59 1.94 0.48 5.24
CA ASP A 59 1.09 1.66 5.47
C ASP A 59 1.84 3.00 5.21
N GLY A 60 3.11 2.90 4.78
CA GLY A 60 4.04 4.01 4.62
C GLY A 60 5.12 4.03 5.72
N TYR A 61 4.88 3.36 6.84
CA TYR A 61 5.78 3.31 7.99
C TYR A 61 5.96 1.89 8.55
N ASN A 62 4.89 1.09 8.57
CA ASN A 62 4.80 -0.24 9.15
C ASN A 62 4.36 -1.26 8.09
N ARG A 63 4.81 -2.50 8.26
CA ARG A 63 4.38 -3.64 7.44
C ARG A 63 2.90 -3.95 7.67
N ILE A 64 2.12 -4.07 6.59
CA ILE A 64 0.65 -4.26 6.67
C ILE A 64 0.27 -5.49 7.48
N LEU A 65 0.94 -6.61 7.26
CA LEU A 65 0.61 -7.89 7.92
C LEU A 65 0.95 -7.94 9.41
N ASP A 66 1.73 -6.97 9.92
CA ASP A 66 2.09 -6.90 11.34
C ASP A 66 1.13 -6.00 12.15
N ILE A 67 0.26 -5.24 11.47
CA ILE A 67 -0.71 -4.36 12.11
C ILE A 67 -1.78 -5.20 12.82
N GLN A 68 -1.84 -5.10 14.15
CA GLN A 68 -2.89 -5.72 14.95
C GLN A 68 -4.21 -4.95 14.76
N PRO A 69 -5.27 -5.58 14.21
CA PRO A 69 -6.54 -4.89 13.96
C PRO A 69 -7.26 -4.54 15.27
N THR A 70 -7.85 -3.35 15.34
CA THR A 70 -8.65 -2.89 16.50
C THR A 70 -10.15 -2.93 16.25
N GLU A 71 -10.58 -2.95 14.99
CA GLU A 71 -11.99 -2.99 14.59
C GLU A 71 -12.18 -3.67 13.22
N LEU A 72 -13.41 -4.14 12.93
CA LEU A 72 -13.71 -4.86 11.68
C LEU A 72 -13.53 -4.02 10.41
N HIS A 73 -13.83 -2.72 10.49
CA HIS A 73 -13.80 -1.82 9.34
C HIS A 73 -12.61 -0.85 9.38
N GLN A 74 -11.56 -1.20 10.12
CA GLN A 74 -10.36 -0.39 10.27
C GLN A 74 -9.79 -0.04 8.90
N ARG A 75 -9.53 1.25 8.68
CA ARG A 75 -8.89 1.73 7.47
C ARG A 75 -7.38 1.81 7.63
N VAL A 76 -6.69 1.71 6.50
CA VAL A 76 -5.23 1.79 6.45
C VAL A 76 -4.80 2.47 5.14
N PRO A 77 -3.77 3.33 5.16
CA PRO A 77 -3.03 3.68 3.95
C PRO A 77 -2.36 2.43 3.34
N LEU A 78 -2.11 2.42 2.04
CA LEU A 78 -1.50 1.25 1.40
C LEU A 78 -0.50 1.64 0.32
N PHE A 79 0.74 1.20 0.49
CA PHE A 79 1.84 1.26 -0.47
C PHE A 79 2.25 -0.17 -0.77
N ILE A 80 2.00 -0.64 -1.99
CA ILE A 80 2.19 -2.06 -2.32
C ILE A 80 2.75 -2.27 -3.73
N GLY A 81 3.70 -3.19 -3.86
CA GLY A 81 4.27 -3.59 -5.14
C GLY A 81 5.74 -3.99 -5.05
N SER A 82 6.52 -3.64 -6.07
CA SER A 82 7.95 -3.95 -6.17
C SER A 82 8.72 -3.42 -4.95
N ALA A 83 9.51 -4.28 -4.31
CA ALA A 83 10.18 -4.00 -3.04
C ALA A 83 10.95 -2.67 -3.04
N GLU A 84 11.78 -2.44 -4.05
CA GLU A 84 12.60 -1.23 -4.14
C GLU A 84 11.77 0.06 -4.27
N MET A 85 10.63 0.00 -4.95
CA MET A 85 9.74 1.16 -5.08
C MET A 85 9.01 1.46 -3.78
N VAL A 86 8.57 0.42 -3.06
CA VAL A 86 7.89 0.59 -1.77
C VAL A 86 8.85 1.12 -0.71
N LYS A 87 10.08 0.56 -0.62
CA LYS A 87 11.13 1.11 0.25
C LYS A 87 11.43 2.56 -0.07
N LYS A 88 11.51 2.92 -1.35
CA LYS A 88 11.74 4.32 -1.73
C LYS A 88 10.60 5.23 -1.29
N ALA A 89 9.35 4.77 -1.36
CA ALA A 89 8.22 5.52 -0.83
C ALA A 89 8.32 5.68 0.70
N GLU A 90 8.62 4.62 1.45
CA GLU A 90 8.83 4.70 2.90
C GLU A 90 9.96 5.65 3.29
N GLU A 91 11.08 5.65 2.57
CA GLU A 91 12.16 6.62 2.78
C GLU A 91 11.66 8.05 2.69
N MET A 92 10.89 8.38 1.64
CA MET A 92 10.33 9.72 1.46
C MET A 92 9.32 10.06 2.55
N MET A 93 8.48 9.09 2.97
CA MET A 93 7.54 9.28 4.07
C MET A 93 8.26 9.61 5.39
N ARG A 94 9.42 8.99 5.64
CA ARG A 94 10.25 9.26 6.83
C ARG A 94 11.00 10.60 6.73
N GLU A 95 11.54 10.92 5.55
CA GLU A 95 12.33 12.14 5.32
C GLU A 95 11.47 13.41 5.41
N PHE A 96 10.25 13.37 4.87
CA PHE A 96 9.34 14.52 4.82
C PHE A 96 8.15 14.37 5.78
N LYS A 97 8.38 13.70 6.91
CA LYS A 97 7.35 13.56 7.95
C LYS A 97 7.02 14.94 8.51
N GLU A 98 5.76 15.36 8.38
CA GLU A 98 5.26 16.57 9.04
C GLU A 98 5.23 16.35 10.56
N ASP A 99 5.73 17.34 11.31
CA ASP A 99 5.75 17.36 12.79
C ASP A 99 4.34 17.46 13.40
#